data_AF-A0A545SLF2-F1
#
_entry.id   AF-A0A545SLF2-F1
#
_cell.length_a   1.000
_cell.length_b   1.000
_cell.length_c   1.000
_cell.angle_alpha   90.00
_cell.angle_beta   90.00
_cell.angle_gamma   90.00
#
_symmetry.space_group_name_H-M   'P 1'
#
loop_
_entity.id
_entity.type
_entity.pdbx_description
1 polymer ?
#
loop_
_entity_poly.entity_id
_entity_poly.type
_entity_poly.pdbx_seq_one_letter_code
_entity_poly.pdbx_strand_id
1 'polypeptide(L)'
;MNTVNPSDSIRNGYLEVYHDRLERANNTQDPALKQHFQTELAAIQQTLDALGGQGGQSPVPGGGPQAPGQVPPSGASAGPSDGQGDGLGGGDAGGVDPGPQGPGDGEYDAIVEKYAQQYGIDSAVMKSLMAKESQGDTNAVSSAGAVGLLQLKPATASEMAGRQISAEALKQDPELNIQLGTAYLARMIDEKGSLEDALGAYNQGPNADWRSSAEGRDYVKSIMESLQTGQLPSWG
;
A
#
# COMPACT_ATOMS: atom_id res chain seq x y z
N MET A 1 -1.25 -30.73 26.96
CA MET A 1 -0.93 -29.83 25.84
C MET A 1 -1.30 -28.41 26.26
N ASN A 2 -0.35 -27.48 26.25
CA ASN A 2 -0.60 -26.07 26.59
C ASN A 2 -1.28 -25.40 25.39
N THR A 3 -2.56 -25.07 25.49
CA THR A 3 -3.24 -24.22 24.50
C THR A 3 -2.85 -22.78 24.78
N VAL A 4 -2.07 -22.17 23.90
CA VAL A 4 -1.82 -20.71 23.94
C VAL A 4 -3.17 -20.03 23.78
N ASN A 5 -3.53 -19.12 24.69
CA ASN A 5 -4.80 -18.39 24.55
C ASN A 5 -4.72 -17.55 23.27
N PRO A 6 -5.82 -17.47 22.48
CA PRO A 6 -5.87 -16.63 21.29
C PRO A 6 -5.48 -15.16 21.57
N SER A 7 -5.84 -14.65 22.75
CA SER A 7 -5.47 -13.31 23.23
C SER A 7 -3.95 -13.12 23.40
N ASP A 8 -3.24 -14.16 23.82
CA ASP A 8 -1.78 -14.11 24.01
C ASP A 8 -1.07 -14.08 22.64
N SER A 9 -1.58 -14.82 21.65
CA SER A 9 -1.02 -14.82 20.29
C SER A 9 -1.20 -13.47 19.59
N ILE A 10 -2.36 -12.83 19.76
CA ILE A 10 -2.62 -11.50 19.18
C ILE A 10 -1.72 -10.47 19.86
N ARG A 11 -1.67 -10.48 21.20
CA ARG A 11 -0.82 -9.57 21.98
C ARG A 11 0.66 -9.68 21.58
N ASN A 12 1.16 -10.89 21.36
CA ASN A 12 2.55 -11.10 20.94
C ASN A 12 2.84 -10.48 19.56
N GLY A 13 1.90 -10.57 18.61
CA GLY A 13 2.05 -9.92 17.30
C GLY A 13 2.15 -8.38 17.42
N TYR A 14 1.31 -7.76 18.26
CA TYR A 14 1.43 -6.32 18.52
C TYR A 14 2.74 -5.94 19.23
N LEU A 15 3.26 -6.80 20.11
CA LEU A 15 4.56 -6.57 20.77
C LEU A 15 5.74 -6.64 19.80
N GLU A 16 5.72 -7.55 18.83
CA GLU A 16 6.75 -7.63 17.79
C GLU A 16 6.81 -6.34 16.97
N VAL A 17 5.65 -5.84 16.55
CA VAL A 17 5.57 -4.60 15.77
C VAL A 17 5.91 -3.38 16.61
N TYR A 18 5.51 -3.35 17.88
CA TYR A 18 5.91 -2.30 18.80
C TYR A 18 7.44 -2.16 18.89
N HIS A 19 8.16 -3.28 19.02
CA HIS A 19 9.62 -3.25 19.11
C HIS A 19 10.29 -2.77 17.83
N ASP A 20 9.83 -3.24 16.66
CA ASP A 20 10.33 -2.76 15.36
C ASP A 20 10.12 -1.25 15.19
N ARG A 21 8.91 -0.74 15.49
CA ARG A 21 8.61 0.70 15.41
C ARG A 21 9.42 1.52 16.40
N LEU A 22 9.67 0.99 17.59
CA LEU A 22 10.49 1.64 18.60
C LEU A 22 11.95 1.76 18.15
N GLU A 23 12.50 0.72 17.55
CA GLU A 23 13.85 0.72 16.99
C GLU A 23 13.97 1.75 15.84
N ARG A 24 13.01 1.76 14.91
CA ARG A 24 12.97 2.72 13.80
C ARG A 24 12.83 4.16 14.27
N ALA A 25 11.98 4.42 15.28
CA ALA A 25 11.82 5.74 15.90
C ALA A 25 13.11 6.27 16.56
N ASN A 26 13.89 5.37 17.15
CA ASN A 26 15.15 5.72 17.81
C ASN A 26 16.30 5.94 16.83
N ASN A 27 16.28 5.24 15.69
CA ASN A 27 17.34 5.27 14.70
C ASN A 27 17.15 6.34 13.61
N THR A 28 15.93 6.83 13.40
CA THR A 28 15.68 7.90 12.41
C THR A 28 16.09 9.29 12.91
N GLN A 29 16.74 10.05 12.03
CA GLN A 29 17.06 11.48 12.24
C GLN A 29 16.02 12.41 11.58
N ASP A 30 15.10 11.86 10.79
CA ASP A 30 14.04 12.60 10.12
C ASP A 30 12.90 12.89 11.13
N PRO A 31 12.59 14.17 11.41
CA PRO A 31 11.57 14.53 12.39
C PRO A 31 10.16 14.08 11.98
N ALA A 32 9.85 13.99 10.68
CA ALA A 32 8.53 13.54 10.21
C ALA A 32 8.37 12.03 10.41
N LEU A 33 9.38 11.23 10.03
CA LEU A 33 9.37 9.78 10.29
C LEU A 33 9.39 9.48 11.80
N LYS A 34 10.14 10.27 12.58
CA LYS A 34 10.15 10.12 14.04
C LYS A 34 8.77 10.34 14.63
N GLN A 35 8.08 11.40 14.21
CA GLN A 35 6.73 11.72 14.67
C GLN A 35 5.72 10.65 14.22
N HIS A 36 5.87 10.11 13.00
CA HIS A 36 5.07 9.00 12.49
C HIS A 36 5.21 7.75 13.36
N PHE A 37 6.45 7.27 13.59
CA PHE A 37 6.68 6.10 14.42
C PHE A 37 6.20 6.31 15.86
N GLN A 38 6.33 7.52 16.41
CA GLN A 38 5.77 7.86 17.72
C GLN A 38 4.23 7.77 17.76
N THR A 39 3.56 8.13 16.66
CA THR A 39 2.10 8.02 16.55
C THR A 39 1.68 6.55 16.46
N GLU A 40 2.39 5.73 15.68
CA GLU A 40 2.15 4.27 15.61
C GLU A 40 2.38 3.59 16.98
N LEU A 41 3.47 3.93 17.67
CA LEU A 41 3.76 3.40 19.01
C LEU A 41 2.64 3.72 20.00
N ALA A 42 2.06 4.93 19.93
CA ALA A 42 0.94 5.31 20.78
C ALA A 42 -0.32 4.47 20.48
N ALA A 43 -0.65 4.25 19.21
CA ALA A 43 -1.80 3.43 18.80
C ALA A 43 -1.63 1.94 19.18
N ILE A 44 -0.41 1.40 19.01
CA ILE A 44 -0.09 0.03 19.40
C ILE A 44 -0.18 -0.13 20.92
N GLN A 45 0.33 0.84 21.69
CA GLN A 45 0.24 0.81 23.15
C GLN A 45 -1.22 0.81 23.62
N GLN A 46 -2.08 1.66 23.06
CA GLN A 46 -3.51 1.66 23.37
C GLN A 46 -4.16 0.30 23.11
N THR A 47 -3.76 -0.38 22.04
CA THR A 47 -4.28 -1.70 21.71
C THR A 47 -3.77 -2.78 22.68
N LEU A 48 -2.48 -2.73 23.04
CA LEU A 48 -1.89 -3.63 24.05
C LEU A 48 -2.53 -3.46 25.43
N ASP A 49 -2.91 -2.24 25.80
CA ASP A 49 -3.62 -1.94 27.04
C ASP A 49 -5.05 -2.49 27.01
N ALA A 50 -5.77 -2.32 25.90
CA ALA A 50 -7.10 -2.89 25.70
C ALA A 50 -7.10 -4.43 25.74
N LEU A 51 -6.06 -5.07 25.23
CA LEU A 51 -5.88 -6.53 25.29
C LEU A 51 -5.47 -7.02 26.69
N GLY A 52 -4.98 -6.14 27.57
CA GLY A 52 -4.55 -6.47 28.94
C GLY A 52 -5.61 -6.25 30.02
N GLY A 53 -6.68 -5.51 29.73
CA GLY A 53 -7.79 -5.26 30.66
C GLY A 53 -8.79 -6.41 30.71
N GLN A 54 -9.07 -6.96 31.90
CA GLN A 54 -10.13 -7.95 32.08
C GLN A 54 -11.52 -7.34 31.77
N GLY A 55 -12.16 -7.83 30.72
CA GLY A 55 -13.62 -7.78 30.55
C GLY A 55 -14.14 -6.69 29.62
N GLY A 56 -14.69 -7.14 28.49
CA GLY A 56 -15.81 -6.50 27.82
C GLY A 56 -15.44 -5.41 26.80
N GLN A 57 -15.71 -5.75 25.53
CA GLN A 57 -15.65 -4.92 24.33
C GLN A 57 -14.25 -4.71 23.77
N SER A 58 -13.92 -5.51 22.74
CA SER A 58 -12.83 -5.26 21.83
C SER A 58 -13.01 -3.87 21.20
N PRO A 59 -12.11 -2.91 21.44
CA PRO A 59 -11.97 -1.83 20.50
C PRO A 59 -11.20 -2.43 19.31
N VAL A 60 -11.87 -2.55 18.18
CA VAL A 60 -11.20 -2.54 16.87
C VAL A 60 -11.13 -1.08 16.43
N PRO A 61 -10.06 -0.33 16.71
CA PRO A 61 -9.54 0.60 15.72
C PRO A 61 -8.82 -0.25 14.66
N GLY A 62 -9.09 0.03 13.39
CA GLY A 62 -8.75 -0.82 12.25
C GLY A 62 -7.32 -1.37 12.26
N GLY A 63 -7.23 -2.67 11.98
CA GLY A 63 -6.01 -3.36 11.52
C GLY A 63 -4.85 -3.38 12.50
N GLY A 64 -4.74 -4.43 13.32
CA GLY A 64 -3.46 -4.74 13.95
C GLY A 64 -2.36 -5.01 12.92
N PRO A 65 -1.11 -4.61 13.20
CA PRO A 65 -0.03 -4.84 12.27
C PRO A 65 0.30 -6.33 12.19
N GLN A 66 0.38 -6.84 10.97
CA GLN A 66 0.84 -8.19 10.68
C GLN A 66 2.38 -8.19 10.63
N ALA A 67 3.00 -9.21 11.24
CA ALA A 67 4.45 -9.34 11.31
C ALA A 67 5.10 -9.31 9.90
N PRO A 68 6.24 -8.63 9.72
CA PRO A 68 6.95 -8.62 8.45
C PRO A 68 7.55 -10.00 8.19
N GLY A 69 7.15 -10.65 7.09
CA GLY A 69 7.86 -11.82 6.55
C GLY A 69 7.09 -13.13 6.40
N GLN A 70 5.77 -13.15 6.54
CA GLN A 70 4.98 -14.33 6.15
C GLN A 70 3.92 -13.95 5.11
N VAL A 71 4.24 -14.20 3.84
CA VAL A 71 3.23 -14.40 2.80
C VAL A 71 2.53 -15.73 3.11
N PRO A 72 1.25 -15.77 3.53
CA PRO A 72 0.55 -17.04 3.61
C PRO A 72 0.33 -17.58 2.19
N PRO A 73 0.62 -18.87 1.92
CA PRO A 73 0.15 -19.50 0.70
C PRO A 73 -1.32 -19.85 0.90
N SER A 74 -2.20 -19.50 -0.03
CA SER A 74 -3.49 -20.20 -0.16
C SER A 74 -4.03 -20.06 -1.57
N GLY A 75 -3.93 -21.16 -2.30
CA GLY A 75 -4.79 -21.43 -3.44
C GLY A 75 -6.05 -22.19 -3.03
N ALA A 76 -7.01 -22.16 -3.96
CA ALA A 76 -8.02 -23.17 -4.32
C ALA A 76 -9.17 -23.51 -3.33
N SER A 77 -10.43 -23.28 -3.75
CA SER A 77 -11.33 -24.28 -4.39
C SER A 77 -12.77 -23.73 -4.56
N ALA A 78 -13.31 -23.79 -5.80
CA ALA A 78 -14.52 -24.53 -6.25
C ALA A 78 -15.86 -24.10 -5.60
N GLY A 79 -16.84 -23.46 -6.27
CA GLY A 79 -17.71 -23.89 -7.40
C GLY A 79 -19.19 -23.99 -6.90
N PRO A 80 -20.22 -24.35 -7.71
CA PRO A 80 -20.80 -23.76 -8.93
C PRO A 80 -22.22 -23.15 -8.67
N SER A 81 -22.84 -22.46 -9.64
CA SER A 81 -24.32 -22.36 -9.77
C SER A 81 -24.75 -21.82 -11.15
N ASP A 82 -25.71 -22.52 -11.73
CA ASP A 82 -26.29 -22.38 -13.07
C ASP A 82 -27.17 -21.13 -13.27
N GLY A 83 -27.38 -20.75 -14.55
CA GLY A 83 -28.36 -19.73 -14.93
C GLY A 83 -28.44 -19.47 -16.43
N GLN A 84 -29.03 -20.41 -17.17
CA GLN A 84 -29.44 -20.29 -18.57
C GLN A 84 -30.52 -19.20 -18.74
N GLY A 85 -30.43 -18.38 -19.81
CA GLY A 85 -31.51 -17.48 -20.23
C GLY A 85 -31.24 -16.81 -21.57
N ASP A 86 -31.80 -17.38 -22.64
CA ASP A 86 -31.84 -16.84 -24.00
C ASP A 86 -32.66 -15.53 -24.09
N GLY A 87 -32.25 -14.61 -24.98
CA GLY A 87 -33.04 -13.43 -25.34
C GLY A 87 -32.42 -12.58 -26.45
N LEU A 88 -32.89 -12.77 -27.68
CA LEU A 88 -32.57 -11.97 -28.88
C LEU A 88 -33.29 -10.60 -28.84
N GLY A 89 -32.63 -9.53 -29.30
CA GLY A 89 -33.29 -8.26 -29.62
C GLY A 89 -32.31 -7.14 -30.00
N GLY A 90 -32.30 -6.75 -31.27
CA GLY A 90 -31.38 -5.72 -31.80
C GLY A 90 -31.81 -4.27 -31.56
N GLY A 91 -30.91 -3.35 -31.90
CA GLY A 91 -31.20 -1.91 -31.99
C GLY A 91 -29.95 -1.05 -31.84
N ASP A 92 -29.52 -0.47 -32.96
CA ASP A 92 -28.61 0.67 -33.12
C ASP A 92 -28.81 1.79 -32.07
N ALA A 93 -27.70 2.25 -31.47
CA ALA A 93 -27.45 3.66 -31.11
C ALA A 93 -26.02 3.81 -30.56
N GLY A 94 -25.25 4.75 -31.12
CA GLY A 94 -23.90 5.07 -30.69
C GLY A 94 -23.82 5.43 -29.20
N GLY A 95 -22.98 4.68 -28.48
CA GLY A 95 -22.52 5.02 -27.14
C GLY A 95 -21.00 4.94 -27.16
N VAL A 96 -20.34 6.03 -26.79
CA VAL A 96 -18.97 5.99 -26.31
C VAL A 96 -18.91 4.91 -25.23
N ASP A 97 -18.09 3.88 -25.42
CA ASP A 97 -17.81 2.88 -24.40
C ASP A 97 -17.15 3.62 -23.23
N PRO A 98 -17.80 3.76 -22.06
CA PRO A 98 -17.07 4.17 -20.88
C PRO A 98 -16.21 2.95 -20.55
N GLY A 99 -14.94 3.01 -20.94
CA GLY A 99 -13.93 2.04 -20.49
C GLY A 99 -14.05 1.84 -18.97
N PRO A 100 -13.63 0.68 -18.44
CA PRO A 100 -13.93 0.26 -17.08
C PRO A 100 -13.72 1.43 -16.12
N GLN A 101 -14.83 1.93 -15.58
CA GLN A 101 -14.81 3.02 -14.62
C GLN A 101 -14.06 2.46 -13.42
N GLY A 102 -12.88 3.03 -13.15
CA GLY A 102 -12.08 2.67 -12.00
C GLY A 102 -12.95 2.72 -10.75
N PRO A 103 -12.66 1.91 -9.73
CA PRO A 103 -13.40 1.93 -8.49
C PRO A 103 -13.50 3.36 -7.92
N GLY A 104 -14.67 3.71 -7.37
CA GLY A 104 -14.97 5.06 -6.91
C GLY A 104 -14.09 5.49 -5.72
N ASP A 105 -14.08 6.79 -5.44
CA ASP A 105 -13.11 7.49 -4.58
C ASP A 105 -12.77 6.80 -3.24
N GLY A 106 -13.75 6.16 -2.61
CA GLY A 106 -13.59 5.49 -1.31
C GLY A 106 -12.93 4.11 -1.36
N GLU A 107 -12.89 3.46 -2.52
CA GLU A 107 -12.38 2.09 -2.65
C GLU A 107 -10.84 2.08 -2.71
N TYR A 108 -10.22 2.99 -3.47
CA TYR A 108 -8.76 3.15 -3.43
C TYR A 108 -8.29 3.60 -2.06
N ASP A 109 -9.00 4.51 -1.41
CA ASP A 109 -8.63 5.00 -0.09
C ASP A 109 -8.56 3.88 0.94
N ALA A 110 -9.55 2.97 0.94
CA ALA A 110 -9.54 1.81 1.83
C ALA A 110 -8.40 0.83 1.52
N ILE A 111 -8.10 0.59 0.24
CA ILE A 111 -7.01 -0.28 -0.18
C ILE A 111 -5.65 0.33 0.19
N VAL A 112 -5.47 1.63 -0.07
CA VAL A 112 -4.26 2.37 0.29
C VAL A 112 -4.08 2.34 1.79
N GLU A 113 -5.12 2.63 2.58
CA GLU A 113 -5.04 2.60 4.04
C GLU A 113 -4.64 1.21 4.56
N LYS A 114 -5.27 0.15 4.03
CA LYS A 114 -4.94 -1.24 4.37
C LYS A 114 -3.46 -1.56 4.16
N TYR A 115 -2.90 -1.27 2.99
CA TYR A 115 -1.53 -1.63 2.68
C TYR A 115 -0.51 -0.65 3.29
N ALA A 116 -0.83 0.64 3.37
CA ALA A 116 -0.01 1.61 4.07
C ALA A 116 0.18 1.18 5.53
N GLN A 117 -0.90 0.79 6.22
CA GLN A 117 -0.85 0.23 7.56
C GLN A 117 -0.05 -1.07 7.63
N GLN A 118 -0.27 -2.00 6.70
CA GLN A 118 0.46 -3.27 6.66
C GLN A 118 1.97 -3.08 6.59
N TYR A 119 2.43 -2.09 5.82
CA TYR A 119 3.86 -1.82 5.62
C TYR A 119 4.43 -0.69 6.50
N GLY A 120 3.62 -0.09 7.39
CA GLY A 120 4.07 0.99 8.28
C GLY A 120 4.35 2.32 7.58
N ILE A 121 3.71 2.56 6.43
CA ILE A 121 3.82 3.80 5.67
C ILE A 121 2.59 4.65 6.00
N ASP A 122 2.77 5.97 6.13
CA ASP A 122 1.63 6.89 6.24
C ASP A 122 0.78 6.83 4.96
N SER A 123 -0.53 6.62 5.10
CA SER A 123 -1.47 6.63 3.97
C SER A 123 -1.39 7.92 3.13
N ALA A 124 -1.04 9.06 3.72
CA ALA A 124 -0.81 10.31 3.03
C ALA A 124 0.34 10.19 2.02
N VAL A 125 1.44 9.51 2.40
CA VAL A 125 2.57 9.23 1.49
C VAL A 125 2.11 8.42 0.30
N MET A 126 1.33 7.36 0.54
CA MET A 126 0.84 6.51 -0.54
C MET A 126 -0.15 7.22 -1.46
N LYS A 127 -1.03 8.08 -0.91
CA LYS A 127 -1.95 8.90 -1.71
C LYS A 127 -1.19 9.91 -2.56
N SER A 128 -0.25 10.65 -1.99
CA SER A 128 0.58 11.61 -2.73
C SER A 128 1.44 10.92 -3.81
N LEU A 129 1.98 9.72 -3.51
CA LEU A 129 2.69 8.91 -4.49
C LEU A 129 1.77 8.48 -5.63
N MET A 130 0.60 7.89 -5.34
CA MET A 130 -0.34 7.44 -6.36
C MET A 130 -0.82 8.57 -7.27
N ALA A 131 -1.06 9.76 -6.71
CA ALA A 131 -1.42 10.92 -7.52
C ALA A 131 -0.27 11.38 -8.41
N LYS A 132 0.97 11.31 -7.91
CA LYS A 132 2.14 11.64 -8.72
C LYS A 132 2.36 10.65 -9.86
N GLU A 133 2.08 9.37 -9.63
CA GLU A 133 2.34 8.29 -10.59
C GLU A 133 1.30 8.19 -11.69
N SER A 134 0.01 8.23 -11.35
CA SER A 134 -1.06 7.92 -12.30
C SER A 134 -2.28 8.82 -12.20
N GLN A 135 -2.38 9.66 -11.15
CA GLN A 135 -3.61 10.39 -10.82
C GLN A 135 -4.83 9.44 -10.63
N GLY A 136 -4.59 8.19 -10.23
CA GLY A 136 -5.65 7.19 -10.02
C GLY A 136 -6.01 6.39 -11.27
N ASP A 137 -5.27 6.53 -12.37
CA ASP A 137 -5.50 5.78 -13.62
C ASP A 137 -4.90 4.36 -13.55
N THR A 138 -5.77 3.35 -13.48
CA THR A 138 -5.36 1.92 -13.49
C THR A 138 -4.82 1.47 -14.84
N ASN A 139 -5.13 2.18 -15.92
CA ASN A 139 -4.68 1.85 -17.28
C ASN A 139 -3.39 2.57 -17.67
N ALA A 140 -2.85 3.44 -16.81
CA ALA A 140 -1.65 4.21 -17.07
C ALA A 140 -0.47 3.30 -17.43
N VAL A 141 0.19 3.57 -18.56
CA VAL A 141 1.42 2.88 -18.98
C VAL A 141 2.46 3.89 -19.40
N SER A 142 3.62 3.89 -18.74
CA SER A 142 4.73 4.76 -19.13
C SER A 142 5.50 4.24 -20.36
N SER A 143 6.25 5.11 -21.00
CA SER A 143 7.19 4.74 -22.08
C SER A 143 8.25 3.72 -21.63
N ALA A 144 8.55 3.68 -20.32
CA ALA A 144 9.50 2.75 -19.72
C ALA A 144 8.86 1.44 -19.25
N GLY A 145 7.57 1.22 -19.53
CA GLY A 145 6.82 0.00 -19.21
C GLY A 145 6.35 -0.11 -17.76
N ALA A 146 6.26 1.02 -17.05
CA ALA A 146 5.59 1.08 -15.74
C ALA A 146 4.07 1.04 -15.91
N VAL A 147 3.33 0.42 -14.98
CA VAL A 147 1.91 0.10 -15.18
C VAL A 147 1.05 0.42 -13.95
N GLY A 148 -0.12 1.02 -14.21
CA GLY A 148 -1.22 1.21 -13.28
C GLY A 148 -0.96 2.26 -12.21
N LEU A 149 -1.68 2.12 -11.09
CA LEU A 149 -1.83 3.15 -10.07
C LEU A 149 -0.52 3.68 -9.49
N LEU A 150 0.40 2.77 -9.14
CA LEU A 150 1.70 3.10 -8.57
C LEU A 150 2.84 2.95 -9.57
N GLN A 151 2.52 2.91 -10.88
CA GLN A 151 3.47 2.81 -11.98
C GLN A 151 4.56 1.76 -11.72
N LEU A 152 4.13 0.55 -11.38
CA LEU A 152 5.05 -0.54 -11.09
C LEU A 152 5.51 -1.21 -12.39
N LYS A 153 6.81 -1.45 -12.54
CA LYS A 153 7.30 -2.27 -13.64
C LYS A 153 6.96 -3.74 -13.38
N PRO A 154 6.54 -4.55 -14.38
CA PRO A 154 6.24 -5.97 -14.19
C PRO A 154 7.39 -6.78 -13.58
N ALA A 155 8.64 -6.41 -13.87
CA ALA A 155 9.82 -7.04 -13.25
C ALA A 155 9.88 -6.77 -11.74
N THR A 156 9.72 -5.51 -11.32
CA THR A 156 9.66 -5.10 -9.91
C THR A 156 8.47 -5.76 -9.21
N ALA A 157 7.30 -5.77 -9.85
CA ALA A 157 6.11 -6.44 -9.33
C ALA A 157 6.36 -7.94 -9.11
N SER A 158 7.04 -8.60 -10.04
CA SER A 158 7.36 -10.02 -9.94
C SER A 158 8.34 -10.32 -8.81
N GLU A 159 9.33 -9.44 -8.63
CA GLU A 159 10.28 -9.52 -7.52
C GLU A 159 9.57 -9.39 -6.18
N MET A 160 8.71 -8.38 -6.02
CA MET A 160 7.94 -8.17 -4.78
C MET A 160 6.95 -9.31 -4.50
N ALA A 161 6.35 -9.89 -5.54
CA ALA A 161 5.40 -10.99 -5.39
C ALA A 161 6.05 -12.37 -5.22
N GLY A 162 7.36 -12.50 -5.48
CA GLY A 162 8.05 -13.80 -5.53
C GLY A 162 7.55 -14.75 -6.62
N ARG A 163 6.79 -14.23 -7.60
CA ARG A 163 6.20 -14.97 -8.73
C ARG A 163 6.05 -14.05 -9.93
N GLN A 164 5.91 -14.62 -11.12
CA GLN A 164 5.70 -13.81 -12.32
C GLN A 164 4.39 -13.02 -12.24
N ILE A 165 4.49 -11.70 -12.42
CA ILE A 165 3.37 -10.77 -12.57
C ILE A 165 3.44 -10.16 -13.96
N SER A 166 2.31 -10.14 -14.65
CA SER A 166 2.17 -9.53 -15.98
C SER A 166 1.72 -8.06 -15.88
N ALA A 167 1.98 -7.28 -16.92
CA ALA A 167 1.42 -5.93 -17.05
C ALA A 167 -0.12 -5.94 -17.00
N GLU A 168 -0.76 -6.94 -17.60
CA GLU A 168 -2.22 -7.04 -17.62
C GLU A 168 -2.80 -7.24 -16.21
N ALA A 169 -2.18 -8.11 -15.41
CA ALA A 169 -2.54 -8.28 -14.00
C ALA A 169 -2.43 -6.98 -13.20
N LEU A 170 -1.42 -6.15 -13.47
CA LEU A 170 -1.24 -4.85 -12.78
C LEU A 170 -2.31 -3.80 -13.16
N LYS A 171 -2.95 -3.94 -14.32
CA LYS A 171 -4.05 -3.08 -14.77
C LYS A 171 -5.40 -3.56 -14.23
N GLN A 172 -5.63 -4.87 -14.32
CA GLN A 172 -6.91 -5.48 -13.98
C GLN A 172 -7.13 -5.64 -12.47
N ASP A 173 -6.05 -5.64 -11.68
CA ASP A 173 -6.09 -5.79 -10.23
C ASP A 173 -5.45 -4.57 -9.54
N PRO A 174 -6.24 -3.51 -9.27
CA PRO A 174 -5.77 -2.32 -8.57
C PRO A 174 -5.25 -2.62 -7.17
N GLU A 175 -5.84 -3.62 -6.49
CA GLU A 175 -5.42 -4.02 -5.15
C GLU A 175 -4.01 -4.61 -5.18
N LEU A 176 -3.73 -5.50 -6.14
CA LEU A 176 -2.39 -6.04 -6.38
C LEU A 176 -1.38 -4.94 -6.71
N ASN A 177 -1.77 -3.96 -7.54
CA ASN A 177 -0.89 -2.84 -7.90
C ASN A 177 -0.51 -2.02 -6.66
N ILE A 178 -1.50 -1.64 -5.83
CA ILE A 178 -1.28 -0.88 -4.60
C ILE A 178 -0.46 -1.70 -3.61
N GLN A 179 -0.79 -2.97 -3.40
CA GLN A 179 -0.06 -3.86 -2.50
C GLN A 179 1.42 -3.93 -2.84
N LEU A 180 1.75 -4.24 -4.11
CA LEU A 180 3.13 -4.45 -4.53
C LEU A 180 3.91 -3.14 -4.62
N GLY A 181 3.28 -2.04 -5.03
CA GLY A 181 3.93 -0.73 -5.03
C GLY A 181 4.20 -0.21 -3.61
N THR A 182 3.26 -0.42 -2.68
CA THR A 182 3.48 -0.10 -1.25
C THR A 182 4.63 -0.92 -0.67
N ALA A 183 4.66 -2.22 -0.97
CA ALA A 183 5.76 -3.10 -0.56
C ALA A 183 7.11 -2.64 -1.11
N TYR A 184 7.13 -2.20 -2.38
CA TYR A 184 8.36 -1.69 -3.01
C TYR A 184 8.82 -0.37 -2.36
N LEU A 185 7.91 0.57 -2.07
CA LEU A 185 8.27 1.79 -1.34
C LEU A 185 8.82 1.47 0.05
N ALA A 186 8.20 0.55 0.79
CA ALA A 186 8.67 0.15 2.11
C ALA A 186 10.09 -0.40 2.07
N ARG A 187 10.39 -1.25 1.08
CA ARG A 187 11.75 -1.73 0.84
C ARG A 187 12.72 -0.59 0.54
N MET A 188 12.33 0.41 -0.26
CA MET A 188 13.19 1.56 -0.54
C MET A 188 13.44 2.40 0.72
N ILE A 189 12.45 2.56 1.60
CA ILE A 189 12.63 3.24 2.89
C ILE A 189 13.65 2.48 3.74
N ASP A 190 13.55 1.16 3.81
CA ASP A 190 14.48 0.31 4.56
C ASP A 190 15.90 0.37 4.00
N GLU A 191 16.06 0.33 2.68
CA GLU A 191 17.38 0.37 2.02
C GLU A 191 18.03 1.76 2.04
N LYS A 192 17.22 2.83 2.01
CA LYS A 192 17.72 4.21 1.88
C LYS A 192 17.78 4.97 3.20
N GLY A 193 17.00 4.57 4.20
CA GLY A 193 16.99 5.18 5.53
C GLY A 193 16.26 6.53 5.62
N SER A 194 15.71 7.05 4.52
CA SER A 194 14.88 8.25 4.51
C SER A 194 13.77 8.15 3.46
N LEU A 195 12.64 8.82 3.72
CA LEU A 195 11.53 8.86 2.75
C LEU A 195 11.94 9.60 1.47
N GLU A 196 12.69 10.70 1.60
CA GLU A 196 13.17 11.50 0.46
C GLU A 196 14.01 10.64 -0.50
N ASP A 197 14.95 9.87 0.05
CA ASP A 197 15.80 8.98 -0.75
C ASP A 197 15.03 7.79 -1.31
N ALA A 198 14.07 7.27 -0.54
CA ALA A 198 13.20 6.19 -0.99
C ALA A 198 12.35 6.61 -2.19
N LEU A 199 11.75 7.81 -2.17
CA LEU A 199 10.97 8.36 -3.29
C LEU A 199 11.84 8.57 -4.53
N GLY A 200 13.05 9.10 -4.36
CA GLY A 200 14.00 9.25 -5.47
C GLY A 200 14.41 7.91 -6.09
N ALA A 201 14.66 6.91 -5.24
CA ALA A 201 14.98 5.54 -5.65
C ALA A 201 13.77 4.80 -6.26
N TYR A 202 12.56 5.08 -5.79
CA TYR A 202 11.33 4.53 -6.35
C TYR A 202 11.16 4.96 -7.81
N ASN A 203 11.30 6.27 -8.06
CA ASN A 203 11.13 6.86 -9.39
C ASN A 203 12.22 6.44 -10.39
N GLN A 204 13.50 6.55 -10.02
CA GLN A 204 14.61 6.37 -10.97
C GLN A 204 15.36 5.05 -10.82
N GLY A 205 14.98 4.25 -9.84
CA GLY A 205 15.57 2.96 -9.53
C GLY A 205 16.57 3.01 -8.37
N PRO A 206 16.83 1.87 -7.72
CA PRO A 206 17.55 1.82 -6.44
C PRO A 206 18.98 2.36 -6.48
N ASN A 207 19.64 2.32 -7.63
CA ASN A 207 21.04 2.73 -7.78
C ASN A 207 21.20 4.08 -8.50
N ALA A 208 20.10 4.78 -8.81
CA ALA A 208 20.17 6.06 -9.48
C ALA A 208 20.56 7.17 -8.52
N ASP A 209 21.46 8.06 -8.97
CA ASP A 209 21.69 9.35 -8.31
C ASP A 209 20.59 10.33 -8.71
N TRP A 210 19.40 10.16 -8.11
CA TRP A 210 18.22 10.94 -8.44
C TRP A 210 18.44 12.45 -8.20
N ARG A 211 19.32 12.83 -7.26
CA ARG A 211 19.65 14.23 -6.94
C ARG A 211 20.40 14.92 -8.06
N SER A 212 21.13 14.19 -8.90
CA SER A 212 21.81 14.77 -10.05
C SER A 212 20.84 15.27 -11.13
N SER A 213 19.65 14.66 -11.22
CA SER A 213 18.64 14.97 -12.24
C SER A 213 17.64 16.04 -11.76
N ALA A 214 17.24 16.95 -12.66
CA ALA A 214 16.16 17.89 -12.35
C ALA A 214 14.83 17.16 -12.11
N GLU A 215 14.50 16.20 -12.98
CA GLU A 215 13.29 15.40 -12.88
C GLU A 215 13.16 14.65 -11.55
N GLY A 216 14.24 14.02 -11.07
CA GLY A 216 14.24 13.33 -9.78
C GLY A 216 14.02 14.30 -8.62
N ARG A 217 14.68 15.46 -8.64
CA ARG A 217 14.48 16.50 -7.61
C ARG A 217 13.06 17.03 -7.59
N ASP A 218 12.50 17.32 -8.76
CA ASP A 218 11.15 17.85 -8.89
C ASP A 218 10.09 16.81 -8.49
N TYR A 219 10.32 15.54 -8.82
CA TYR A 219 9.47 14.43 -8.40
C TYR A 219 9.38 14.36 -6.87
N VAL A 220 10.52 14.23 -6.19
CA VAL A 220 10.57 14.10 -4.73
C VAL A 220 9.99 15.33 -4.05
N LYS A 221 10.39 16.52 -4.51
CA LYS A 221 9.88 17.79 -3.99
C LYS A 221 8.34 17.85 -4.06
N SER A 222 7.74 17.49 -5.19
CA SER A 222 6.29 17.58 -5.36
C SER A 222 5.50 16.69 -4.39
N ILE A 223 6.01 15.49 -4.09
CA ILE A 223 5.38 14.59 -3.11
C ILE A 223 5.54 15.16 -1.70
N MET A 224 6.76 15.58 -1.33
CA MET A 224 7.03 16.13 0.00
C MET A 224 6.22 17.42 0.28
N GLU A 225 6.02 18.27 -0.73
CA GLU A 225 5.18 19.47 -0.61
C GLU A 225 3.69 19.13 -0.42
N SER A 226 3.16 18.11 -1.12
CA SER A 226 1.79 17.62 -0.89
C SER A 226 1.59 17.14 0.55
N LEU A 227 2.58 16.45 1.12
CA LEU A 227 2.55 16.00 2.51
C LEU A 227 2.59 17.16 3.52
N GLN A 228 3.44 18.17 3.27
CA GLN A 228 3.55 19.33 4.15
C GLN A 228 2.29 20.21 4.15
N THR A 229 1.62 20.33 2.99
CA THR A 229 0.41 21.15 2.84
C THR A 229 -0.84 20.42 3.29
N GLY A 230 -0.80 19.09 3.46
CA GLY A 230 -1.97 18.26 3.73
C GLY A 230 -2.96 18.20 2.56
N GLN A 231 -2.57 18.74 1.40
CA GLN A 231 -3.41 18.74 0.21
C GLN A 231 -3.24 17.39 -0.48
N LEU A 232 -4.02 16.42 0.00
CA LEU A 232 -4.09 15.09 -0.57
C LEU A 232 -5.05 15.04 -1.76
N PRO A 233 -4.75 14.21 -2.77
CA PRO A 233 -5.63 14.02 -3.92
C PRO A 233 -6.98 13.44 -3.49
N SER A 234 -8.04 13.91 -4.14
CA SER A 234 -9.31 13.19 -4.25
C SER A 234 -9.36 12.55 -5.63
N TRP A 235 -9.52 11.23 -5.67
CA TRP A 235 -9.94 10.51 -6.88
C TRP A 235 -11.39 10.98 -7.18
N GLY A 236 -11.80 11.07 -8.44
CA GLY A 236 -13.10 11.64 -8.81
C GLY A 236 -13.65 11.06 -10.09
#